data_AF-A0A0D8IZX2-F1
#
_entry.id   AF-A0A0D8IZX2-F1
#
_cell.length_a   1.000
_cell.length_b   1.000
_cell.length_c   1.000
_cell.angle_alpha   90.00
_cell.angle_beta   90.00
_cell.angle_gamma   90.00
#
_symmetry.space_group_name_H-M   'P 1'
#
loop_
_entity.id
_entity.type
_entity.pdbx_description
1 polymer ?
#
loop_
_entity_poly.entity_id
_entity_poly.type
_entity_poly.pdbx_seq_one_letter_code
_entity_poly.pdbx_strand_id
1 'polypeptide(L)'
;MLKNNKVITNTSIQIMVNQILDSMKISYENEKAFDFYSVDNYLLESNLIIEVMGDYWHCSPLKFFKVESPIHRRSVRRDKAKRTFILNKYGIKILNLWEYDILNRTEVCRYLIEKYITAHGKIENYNSFNYTLYECNNLILNRDIMYPYFEENRLQLVS
;
A
#
# COMPACT_ATOMS: atom_id res chain seq x y z
N MET A 1 26.55 -23.06 8.67
CA MET A 1 25.28 -22.31 8.76
C MET A 1 25.15 -21.47 7.48
N LEU A 2 24.32 -21.91 6.54
CA LEU A 2 24.10 -21.21 5.28
C LEU A 2 23.34 -19.91 5.58
N LYS A 3 24.01 -18.76 5.43
CA LYS A 3 23.34 -17.46 5.38
C LYS A 3 22.49 -17.46 4.11
N ASN A 4 21.18 -17.61 4.27
CA ASN A 4 20.24 -17.34 3.19
C ASN A 4 20.37 -15.86 2.82
N ASN A 5 21.06 -15.59 1.72
CA ASN A 5 21.08 -14.28 1.06
C ASN A 5 19.69 -14.04 0.45
N LYS A 6 18.67 -13.79 1.29
CA LYS A 6 17.42 -13.21 0.83
C LYS A 6 17.76 -11.78 0.44
N VAL A 7 17.61 -11.45 -0.84
CA VAL A 7 17.71 -10.06 -1.31
C VAL A 7 16.69 -9.27 -0.48
N ILE A 8 17.17 -8.36 0.35
CA ILE A 8 16.29 -7.54 1.18
C ILE A 8 15.79 -6.41 0.28
N THR A 9 14.48 -6.23 0.19
CA THR A 9 13.87 -5.04 -0.41
C THR A 9 14.28 -3.82 0.41
N ASN A 10 15.29 -3.11 -0.10
CA ASN A 10 16.03 -2.07 0.62
C ASN A 10 15.70 -0.65 0.14
N THR A 11 14.48 -0.40 -0.36
CA THR A 11 14.08 0.99 -0.56
C THR A 11 13.94 1.67 0.81
N SER A 12 14.27 2.96 0.89
CA SER A 12 14.16 3.71 2.16
C SER A 12 12.75 3.63 2.73
N ILE A 13 11.72 3.72 1.88
CA ILE A 13 10.31 3.62 2.28
C ILE A 13 9.92 2.22 2.78
N GLN A 14 10.45 1.14 2.17
CA GLN A 14 10.22 -0.22 2.67
C GLN A 14 10.83 -0.41 4.07
N ILE A 15 12.05 0.09 4.28
CA ILE A 15 12.74 0.00 5.57
C ILE A 15 11.93 0.74 6.64
N MET A 16 11.40 1.92 6.34
CA MET A 16 10.55 2.66 7.31
C MET A 16 9.25 1.92 7.63
N VAL A 17 8.57 1.32 6.64
CA VAL A 17 7.36 0.53 6.90
C VAL A 17 7.67 -0.69 7.78
N ASN A 18 8.78 -1.38 7.52
CA ASN A 18 9.26 -2.46 8.37
C ASN A 18 9.50 -2.00 9.81
N GLN A 19 10.16 -0.84 10.00
CA GLN A 19 10.39 -0.25 11.32
C GLN A 19 9.09 0.10 12.05
N ILE A 20 8.08 0.60 11.34
CA ILE A 20 6.75 0.84 11.92
C ILE A 20 6.17 -0.49 12.43
N LEU A 21 6.15 -1.53 11.60
CA LEU A 21 5.63 -2.85 11.96
C LEU A 21 6.40 -3.48 13.13
N ASP A 22 7.73 -3.38 13.13
CA ASP A 22 8.60 -3.86 14.21
C ASP A 22 8.30 -3.14 15.53
N SER A 23 8.12 -1.81 15.50
CA SER A 23 7.79 -1.01 16.68
C SER A 23 6.41 -1.36 17.27
N MET A 24 5.49 -1.78 16.41
CA MET A 24 4.15 -2.26 16.76
C MET A 24 4.16 -3.74 17.17
N LYS A 25 5.31 -4.43 17.09
CA LYS A 25 5.48 -5.86 17.33
C LYS A 25 4.58 -6.74 16.43
N ILE A 26 4.37 -6.32 15.19
CA ILE A 26 3.59 -7.07 14.20
C ILE A 26 4.53 -8.01 13.45
N SER A 27 4.19 -9.30 13.39
CA SER A 27 4.93 -10.29 12.62
C SER A 27 4.57 -10.21 11.13
N TYR A 28 5.57 -10.06 10.24
CA TYR A 28 5.35 -9.99 8.79
C TYR A 28 6.42 -10.75 7.98
N GLU A 29 6.08 -11.10 6.74
CA GLU A 29 7.00 -11.62 5.73
C GLU A 29 7.07 -10.65 4.55
N ASN A 30 8.28 -10.17 4.24
CA ASN A 30 8.51 -9.34 3.06
C ASN A 30 8.56 -10.16 1.77
N GLU A 31 8.10 -9.54 0.69
CA GLU A 31 8.06 -10.10 -0.67
C GLU A 31 7.37 -11.46 -0.73
N LYS A 32 6.28 -11.63 0.04
CA LYS A 32 5.55 -12.88 0.05
C LYS A 32 4.97 -13.15 -1.34
N ALA A 33 5.27 -14.32 -1.90
CA ALA A 33 4.69 -14.75 -3.16
C ALA A 33 3.23 -15.21 -2.99
N PHE A 34 2.38 -14.69 -3.87
CA PHE A 34 0.98 -15.04 -4.11
C PHE A 34 0.83 -15.38 -5.60
N ASP A 35 1.10 -16.65 -5.93
CA ASP A 35 1.23 -17.16 -7.30
C ASP A 35 2.17 -16.31 -8.18
N PHE A 36 1.60 -15.49 -9.06
CA PHE A 36 2.30 -14.69 -10.05
C PHE A 36 2.77 -13.33 -9.51
N TYR A 37 2.32 -12.96 -8.31
CA TYR A 37 2.61 -11.67 -7.69
C TYR A 37 3.39 -11.84 -6.40
N SER A 38 4.25 -10.89 -6.08
CA SER A 38 4.76 -10.70 -4.72
C SER A 38 4.08 -9.49 -4.08
N VAL A 39 3.96 -9.53 -2.76
CA VAL A 39 3.48 -8.40 -1.95
C VAL A 39 4.54 -7.93 -0.99
N ASP A 40 4.58 -6.62 -0.73
CA ASP A 40 5.68 -6.00 0.00
C ASP A 40 5.75 -6.46 1.45
N ASN A 41 4.62 -6.44 2.16
CA ASN A 41 4.50 -6.94 3.53
C ASN A 41 3.23 -7.81 3.67
N TYR A 42 3.43 -9.08 4.00
CA TYR A 42 2.35 -9.99 4.39
C TYR A 42 2.31 -10.14 5.92
N LEU A 43 1.22 -9.74 6.56
CA LEU A 43 1.05 -9.78 8.01
C LEU A 43 0.60 -11.18 8.46
N LEU A 44 1.47 -11.89 9.18
CA LEU A 44 1.34 -13.34 9.41
C LEU A 44 0.11 -13.70 10.25
N GLU A 45 -0.17 -12.93 11.29
CA GLU A 45 -1.22 -13.25 12.27
C GLU A 45 -2.61 -12.84 11.76
N SER A 46 -2.70 -11.73 11.02
CA SER A 46 -3.98 -11.20 10.53
C SER A 46 -4.33 -11.66 9.12
N ASN A 47 -3.42 -12.33 8.40
CA ASN A 47 -3.58 -12.68 6.98
C ASN A 47 -3.97 -11.45 6.12
N LEU A 48 -3.26 -10.34 6.34
CA LEU A 48 -3.48 -9.07 5.65
C LEU A 48 -2.25 -8.67 4.85
N ILE A 49 -2.47 -7.81 3.85
CA ILE A 49 -1.41 -7.35 2.94
C ILE A 49 -1.30 -5.84 3.00
N ILE A 50 -0.05 -5.37 3.02
CA ILE A 50 0.35 -3.97 2.83
C ILE A 50 1.27 -3.90 1.60
N GLU A 51 1.04 -2.91 0.72
CA GLU A 51 1.96 -2.50 -0.34
C GLU A 51 2.56 -1.13 -0.01
N VAL A 52 3.84 -0.98 -0.32
CA VAL A 52 4.66 0.21 -0.12
C VAL A 52 4.80 0.96 -1.45
N MET A 53 3.98 1.99 -1.62
CA MET A 53 3.77 2.64 -2.90
C MET A 53 4.73 3.82 -3.11
N GLY A 54 5.80 3.60 -3.86
CA GLY A 54 6.64 4.69 -4.39
C GLY A 54 5.86 5.62 -5.33
N ASP A 55 5.83 6.92 -5.05
CA ASP A 55 4.88 7.82 -5.74
C ASP A 55 5.17 7.91 -7.24
N TYR A 56 6.44 7.89 -7.64
CA TYR A 56 6.84 7.89 -9.05
C TYR A 56 6.43 6.57 -9.73
N TRP A 57 6.83 5.43 -9.16
CA TRP A 57 6.65 4.12 -9.78
C TRP A 57 5.19 3.70 -9.93
N HIS A 58 4.34 4.10 -8.98
CA HIS A 58 2.91 3.79 -8.95
C HIS A 58 2.03 4.93 -9.46
N CYS A 59 2.63 6.01 -9.99
CA CYS A 59 1.94 7.17 -10.53
C CYS A 59 0.94 7.76 -9.51
N SER A 60 1.44 8.19 -8.36
CA SER A 60 0.63 8.77 -7.29
C SER A 60 -0.24 9.93 -7.80
N PRO A 61 -1.56 9.95 -7.50
CA PRO A 61 -2.43 11.05 -7.88
C PRO A 61 -2.05 12.37 -7.20
N LEU A 62 -1.25 12.33 -6.13
CA LEU A 62 -0.71 13.53 -5.48
C LEU A 62 0.41 14.21 -6.29
N LYS A 63 1.15 13.45 -7.11
CA LYS A 63 2.30 13.95 -7.89
C LYS A 63 2.01 14.06 -9.38
N PHE A 64 1.09 13.26 -9.90
CA PHE A 64 0.80 13.18 -11.34
C PHE A 64 -0.67 13.46 -11.61
N PHE A 65 -0.94 14.38 -12.54
CA PHE A 65 -2.30 14.73 -12.99
C PHE A 65 -2.84 13.81 -14.09
N LYS A 66 -1.97 13.01 -14.74
CA LYS A 66 -2.32 12.05 -15.79
C LYS A 66 -1.24 10.98 -16.00
N VAL A 67 -1.65 9.84 -16.57
CA VAL A 67 -0.78 8.69 -16.87
C VAL A 67 -0.27 8.74 -18.31
N GLU A 68 0.81 9.49 -18.56
CA GLU A 68 1.32 9.68 -19.94
C GLU A 68 2.47 8.76 -20.33
N SER A 69 3.37 8.49 -19.39
CA SER A 69 4.56 7.70 -19.69
C SER A 69 4.20 6.23 -19.90
N PRO A 70 4.80 5.54 -20.89
CA PRO A 70 4.63 4.10 -21.07
C PRO A 70 4.93 3.30 -19.79
N ILE A 71 5.86 3.77 -18.96
CA ILE A 71 6.19 3.10 -17.69
C ILE A 71 5.05 3.20 -16.68
N HIS A 72 4.45 4.38 -16.50
CA HIS A 72 3.32 4.57 -15.59
C HIS A 72 2.08 3.82 -16.09
N ARG A 73 1.82 3.81 -17.40
CA ARG A 73 0.73 2.99 -17.98
C ARG A 73 0.90 1.52 -17.66
N ARG A 74 2.13 1.00 -17.72
CA ARG A 74 2.42 -0.39 -17.37
C ARG A 74 2.26 -0.65 -15.88
N SER A 75 2.77 0.23 -15.01
CA SER A 75 2.62 0.13 -13.57
C SER A 75 1.15 0.11 -13.15
N VAL A 76 0.36 1.09 -13.59
CA VAL A 76 -1.07 1.19 -13.27
C VAL A 76 -1.84 -0.07 -13.68
N ARG A 77 -1.56 -0.62 -14.88
CA ARG A 77 -2.17 -1.89 -15.34
C ARG A 77 -1.77 -3.06 -14.44
N ARG A 78 -0.49 -3.16 -14.06
CA ARG A 78 0.02 -4.22 -13.21
C ARG A 78 -0.57 -4.13 -11.79
N ASP A 79 -0.64 -2.94 -11.22
CA ASP A 79 -1.18 -2.72 -9.88
C ASP A 79 -2.67 -3.06 -9.83
N LYS A 80 -3.43 -2.67 -10.86
CA LYS A 80 -4.83 -3.08 -11.03
C LYS A 80 -4.98 -4.59 -11.12
N ALA A 81 -4.15 -5.25 -11.93
CA ALA A 81 -4.19 -6.70 -12.11
C ALA A 81 -3.84 -7.45 -10.81
N LYS A 82 -2.77 -7.06 -10.12
CA LYS A 82 -2.37 -7.60 -8.80
C LYS A 82 -3.51 -7.47 -7.80
N ARG A 83 -4.03 -6.26 -7.60
CA ARG A 83 -5.12 -5.99 -6.65
C ARG A 83 -6.36 -6.81 -6.95
N THR A 84 -6.76 -6.88 -8.22
CA THR A 84 -7.93 -7.66 -8.65
C THR A 84 -7.72 -9.16 -8.40
N PHE A 85 -6.53 -9.67 -8.72
CA PHE A 85 -6.18 -11.07 -8.50
C PHE A 85 -6.21 -11.44 -7.01
N ILE A 86 -5.52 -10.65 -6.17
CA ILE A 86 -5.45 -10.90 -4.73
C ILE A 86 -6.85 -10.85 -4.11
N LEU A 87 -7.65 -9.86 -4.47
CA LEU A 87 -9.03 -9.76 -3.98
C LEU A 87 -9.88 -10.95 -4.40
N ASN A 88 -9.86 -11.33 -5.68
CA ASN A 88 -10.74 -12.38 -6.19
C ASN A 88 -10.34 -13.78 -5.73
N LYS A 89 -9.03 -14.06 -5.63
CA LYS A 89 -8.53 -15.40 -5.27
C LYS A 89 -8.42 -15.59 -3.76
N TYR A 90 -8.01 -14.57 -3.02
CA TYR A 90 -7.71 -14.67 -1.59
C TYR A 90 -8.68 -13.90 -0.70
N GLY A 91 -9.55 -13.05 -1.27
CA GLY A 91 -10.49 -12.24 -0.49
C GLY A 91 -9.84 -11.10 0.29
N ILE A 92 -8.57 -10.79 0.01
CA ILE A 92 -7.80 -9.78 0.76
C ILE A 92 -7.83 -8.45 -0.01
N LYS A 93 -8.27 -7.38 0.66
CA LYS A 93 -8.15 -6.01 0.14
C LYS A 93 -6.83 -5.42 0.64
N ILE A 94 -5.99 -4.97 -0.27
CA ILE A 94 -4.63 -4.52 0.04
C ILE A 94 -4.64 -3.10 0.60
N LEU A 95 -3.92 -2.84 1.70
CA LEU A 95 -3.64 -1.50 2.21
C LEU A 95 -2.41 -0.91 1.49
N ASN A 96 -2.56 0.26 0.90
CA ASN A 96 -1.51 0.99 0.20
C ASN A 96 -0.98 2.14 1.06
N LEU A 97 0.28 2.06 1.47
CA LEU A 97 0.99 3.15 2.14
C LEU A 97 1.84 3.90 1.12
N TRP A 98 1.56 5.18 0.91
CA TRP A 98 2.18 5.99 -0.13
C TRP A 98 3.45 6.69 0.36
N GLU A 99 4.45 6.78 -0.50
CA GLU A 99 5.79 7.33 -0.21
C GLU A 99 5.72 8.68 0.51
N TYR A 100 4.90 9.61 0.03
CA TYR A 100 4.73 10.90 0.70
C TYR A 100 4.29 10.76 2.16
N ASP A 101 3.32 9.88 2.44
CA ASP A 101 2.81 9.67 3.79
C ASP A 101 3.82 8.93 4.66
N ILE A 102 4.52 7.94 4.12
CA ILE A 102 5.56 7.22 4.86
C ILE A 102 6.66 8.17 5.31
N LEU A 103 7.11 9.07 4.41
CA LEU A 103 8.20 10.02 4.67
C LEU A 103 7.80 11.20 5.55
N ASN A 104 6.59 11.72 5.40
CA ASN A 104 6.20 13.01 5.99
C ASN A 104 5.08 12.90 7.03
N ARG A 105 4.38 11.77 7.09
CA ARG A 105 3.17 11.55 7.89
C ARG A 105 3.17 10.16 8.52
N THR A 106 4.32 9.73 9.02
CA THR A 106 4.57 8.38 9.54
C THR A 106 3.53 7.92 10.57
N GLU A 107 3.06 8.80 11.45
CA GLU A 107 1.99 8.49 12.40
C GLU A 107 0.66 8.15 11.72
N VAL A 108 0.31 8.81 10.60
CA VAL A 108 -0.89 8.46 9.81
C VAL A 108 -0.78 7.01 9.34
N CYS A 109 0.38 6.61 8.81
CA CYS A 109 0.63 5.24 8.39
C CYS A 109 0.49 4.26 9.57
N ARG A 110 1.08 4.57 10.73
CA ARG A 110 1.01 3.73 11.93
C ARG A 110 -0.43 3.50 12.39
N TYR A 111 -1.20 4.58 12.57
CA TYR A 111 -2.61 4.47 13.00
C TYR A 111 -3.48 3.82 11.92
N LEU A 112 -3.17 3.99 10.64
CA LEU A 112 -3.90 3.34 9.57
C LEU A 112 -3.65 1.83 9.53
N ILE A 113 -2.42 1.39 9.76
CA ILE A 113 -2.08 -0.04 9.94
C ILE A 113 -2.87 -0.61 11.12
N GLU A 114 -2.87 0.08 12.26
CA GLU A 114 -3.64 -0.33 13.44
C GLU A 114 -5.14 -0.45 13.11
N LYS A 115 -5.75 0.61 12.52
CA LYS A 115 -7.15 0.59 12.10
C LYS A 115 -7.45 -0.57 11.15
N TYR A 116 -6.58 -0.81 10.17
CA TYR A 116 -6.72 -1.87 9.18
C TYR A 116 -6.69 -3.27 9.80
N ILE A 117 -5.79 -3.51 10.76
CA ILE A 117 -5.70 -4.77 11.49
C ILE A 117 -6.91 -4.97 12.39
N THR A 118 -7.28 -3.97 13.21
CA THR A 118 -8.42 -4.04 14.12
C THR A 118 -9.74 -4.22 13.38
N ALA A 119 -9.87 -3.65 12.18
CA ALA A 119 -11.04 -3.83 11.32
C ALA A 119 -10.99 -5.12 10.47
N HIS A 120 -10.03 -6.01 10.70
CA HIS A 120 -9.84 -7.26 9.93
C HIS A 120 -9.83 -7.02 8.41
N GLY A 121 -9.11 -5.99 7.98
CA GLY A 121 -8.99 -5.61 6.58
C GLY A 121 -10.20 -4.89 5.97
N LYS A 122 -11.21 -4.52 6.77
CA LYS A 122 -12.46 -3.90 6.30
C LYS A 122 -12.56 -2.44 6.74
N ILE A 123 -11.79 -1.59 6.07
CA ILE A 123 -11.81 -0.13 6.27
C ILE A 123 -12.45 0.57 5.07
N GLU A 124 -12.76 1.86 5.23
CA GLU A 124 -13.51 2.67 4.26
C GLU A 124 -12.69 2.99 3.00
N ASN A 125 -11.39 3.21 3.15
CA ASN A 125 -10.46 3.46 2.05
C ASN A 125 -9.11 2.78 2.34
N TYR A 126 -8.39 2.38 1.30
CA TYR A 126 -7.16 1.60 1.43
C TYR A 126 -5.90 2.38 1.02
N ASN A 127 -5.98 3.70 0.86
CA ASN A 127 -4.85 4.54 0.48
C ASN A 127 -4.55 5.55 1.59
N SER A 128 -3.31 5.57 2.09
CA SER A 128 -2.89 6.43 3.20
C SER A 128 -3.17 7.92 3.00
N PHE A 129 -3.07 8.42 1.76
CA PHE A 129 -3.28 9.83 1.47
C PHE A 129 -4.72 10.31 1.70
N ASN A 130 -5.68 9.39 1.87
CA ASN A 130 -7.08 9.70 2.15
C ASN A 130 -7.38 9.79 3.65
N TYR A 131 -6.39 9.64 4.52
CA TYR A 131 -6.57 9.77 5.96
C TYR A 131 -5.78 10.95 6.50
N THR A 132 -6.25 11.52 7.60
CA THR A 132 -5.57 12.59 8.35
C THR A 132 -5.69 12.31 9.84
N LEU A 133 -4.66 12.66 10.62
CA LEU A 133 -4.76 12.67 12.07
C LEU A 133 -5.34 14.00 12.53
N TYR A 134 -6.40 13.92 13.31
CA TYR A 134 -6.95 15.04 14.05
C TYR A 134 -6.59 14.90 15.53
N GLU A 135 -6.90 15.93 16.33
CA GLU A 135 -6.65 16.05 17.77
C GLU A 135 -6.68 14.70 18.51
N CYS A 136 -5.72 14.51 19.42
CA CYS A 136 -5.54 13.26 20.18
C CYS A 136 -5.30 12.00 19.32
N ASN A 137 -4.69 12.15 18.13
CA ASN A 137 -4.38 11.06 17.20
C ASN A 137 -5.61 10.31 16.67
N ASN A 138 -6.73 11.01 16.53
CA ASN A 138 -7.91 10.41 15.90
C ASN A 138 -7.72 10.35 14.38
N LEU A 139 -7.61 9.14 13.82
CA LEU A 139 -7.46 8.93 12.39
C LEU A 139 -8.82 9.08 11.68
N ILE A 140 -8.97 10.18 10.96
CA ILE A 140 -10.19 10.51 10.21
C ILE A 140 -9.99 10.27 8.71
N LEU A 141 -11.04 9.78 8.06
CA LEU A 141 -11.11 9.74 6.60
C LEU A 141 -11.37 11.17 6.08
N ASN A 142 -10.60 11.59 5.07
CA ASN A 142 -10.77 12.88 4.42
C ASN A 142 -12.15 12.96 3.75
N ARG A 143 -12.73 14.16 3.70
CA ARG A 143 -14.02 14.38 3.01
C ARG A 143 -13.90 14.17 1.50
N ASP A 144 -12.84 14.71 0.92
CA ASP A 144 -12.54 14.59 -0.50
C ASP A 144 -11.65 13.36 -0.73
N ILE A 145 -12.27 12.27 -1.18
CA ILE A 145 -11.57 11.02 -1.46
C ILE A 145 -10.91 11.09 -2.82
N MET A 146 -9.59 10.84 -2.84
CA MET A 146 -8.84 10.62 -4.06
C MET A 146 -8.72 9.13 -4.35
N TYR A 147 -8.61 8.79 -5.63
CA TYR A 147 -8.38 7.42 -6.08
C TYR A 147 -7.07 7.35 -6.84
N PRO A 148 -6.23 6.33 -6.60
CA PRO A 148 -5.10 6.09 -7.48
C PRO A 148 -5.60 5.61 -8.84
N TYR A 149 -4.82 5.85 -9.90
CA TYR A 149 -5.23 5.52 -11.27
C TYR A 149 -5.57 4.05 -11.51
N PHE A 150 -5.05 3.13 -10.70
CA PHE A 150 -5.39 1.70 -10.79
C PHE A 150 -6.75 1.34 -10.17
N GLU A 151 -7.34 2.24 -9.38
CA GLU A 151 -8.71 2.13 -8.83
C GLU A 151 -9.72 3.00 -9.57
N GLU A 152 -9.27 3.97 -10.36
CA GLU A 152 -10.19 4.78 -11.17
C GLU A 152 -10.89 3.92 -12.23
N ASN A 153 -12.23 3.88 -12.15
CA ASN A 153 -13.10 3.29 -13.18
C ASN A 153 -13.33 4.24 -14.37
N ARG A 154 -12.63 5.38 -14.45
CA ARG A 154 -12.76 6.26 -15.61
C ARG A 154 -12.17 5.56 -16.82
N LEU A 155 -13.04 5.38 -17.82
CA LEU A 155 -12.74 5.06 -19.22
C LEU A 155 -11.82 6.13 -19.85
N GLN A 156 -10.65 6.38 -19.28
CA GLN A 156 -9.60 7.25 -19.85
C GLN A 156 -8.33 6.48 -20.20
N LEU A 157 -8.42 5.15 -20.25
CA LEU A 157 -7.54 4.34 -21.08
C LEU A 157 -8.16 4.18 -22.47
N VAL A 158 -8.55 5.30 -23.11
CA VAL A 158 -9.09 5.32 -24.48
C VAL A 158 -8.23 6.25 -25.33
N SER A 159 -7.27 5.63 -26.00
CA SER A 159 -6.70 5.84 -27.34
C SER A 159 -5.21 5.51 -27.32
#